data_AF-A0A176RTK5-F1
#
_entry.id   AF-A0A176RTK5-F1
#
_cell.length_a   1.000
_cell.length_b   1.000
_cell.length_c   1.000
_cell.angle_alpha   90.00
_cell.angle_beta   90.00
_cell.angle_gamma   90.00
#
_symmetry.space_group_name_H-M   'P 1'
#
loop_
_entity.id
_entity.type
_entity.pdbx_description
1 polymer ?
#
loop_
_entity_poly.entity_id
_entity_poly.type
_entity_poly.pdbx_seq_one_letter_code
_entity_poly.pdbx_strand_id
1 'polypeptide(L)'
;MGAFGISHRQAVVSQSSAARHGHLLTQFLSALDTTRTSLHIINTGVQHSADGINAWLLAGAALESRTHPFFQINPEKGDSSADRMDFTGNPQAELDWSRHSFQYQNEKGENISTELAFTFADYALLVPRIRHHFHLVPAGFESDNLIPVEKYLSSNHLENIKRIPFIWVVNDKAELHKIVVSRALIFACQDRMNYWHTLQELAGINNKYVEMGVQEAREEIQAKEGAERSRLQAEHTTAIETVRNETAGEVMGRLTDILLGMDLTTPAITRTAPPPPATQALSEAAEVSEPVVEKEKEEEEEVVFDDPWIDSVLCTTCNDCLNINTMMFVYNENKQAILGDLNSGTFAQLVEAAEICPARCIYPGKPQNPNEAGLDELIKPRFIY
;
A
#
# COMPACT_ATOMS: atom_id res chain seq x y z
N MET A 1 8.77 22.78 10.82
CA MET A 1 9.92 23.69 10.64
C MET A 1 10.79 23.27 9.46
N GLY A 2 11.26 22.02 9.39
CA GLY A 2 12.11 21.54 8.27
C GLY A 2 11.46 21.78 6.90
N ALA A 3 10.23 21.30 6.73
CA ALA A 3 9.45 21.51 5.51
C ALA A 3 9.30 22.99 5.10
N PHE A 4 9.07 23.91 6.06
CA PHE A 4 9.00 25.35 5.76
C PHE A 4 10.34 25.91 5.28
N GLY A 5 11.46 25.43 5.85
CA GLY A 5 12.79 25.76 5.36
C GLY A 5 12.97 25.33 3.91
N ILE A 6 12.58 24.10 3.58
CA ILE A 6 12.66 23.55 2.21
C ILE A 6 11.90 24.46 1.22
N SER A 7 10.72 24.94 1.61
CA SER A 7 9.91 25.84 0.78
C SER A 7 10.59 27.18 0.45
N HIS A 8 11.60 27.62 1.22
CA HIS A 8 12.31 28.87 0.98
C HIS A 8 13.23 28.81 -0.26
N ARG A 9 13.62 27.60 -0.72
CA ARG A 9 14.44 27.31 -1.93
C ARG A 9 15.85 27.89 -2.00
N GLN A 10 16.14 29.00 -1.33
CA GLN A 10 17.43 29.70 -1.36
C GLN A 10 18.25 29.53 -0.08
N ALA A 11 17.68 28.88 0.94
CA ALA A 11 18.34 28.62 2.21
C ALA A 11 18.93 27.20 2.24
N VAL A 12 20.07 27.03 2.89
CA VAL A 12 20.58 25.71 3.25
C VAL A 12 19.82 25.23 4.48
N VAL A 13 19.14 24.10 4.39
CA VAL A 13 18.30 23.59 5.47
C VAL A 13 18.83 22.24 5.88
N SER A 14 19.19 22.07 7.15
CA SER A 14 19.62 20.76 7.66
C SER A 14 18.80 20.35 8.86
N GLN A 15 18.44 19.08 8.93
CA GLN A 15 17.87 18.43 10.10
C GLN A 15 18.83 17.35 10.59
N SER A 16 19.25 17.43 11.86
CA SER A 16 20.20 16.49 12.45
C SER A 16 20.01 16.35 13.96
N SER A 17 20.85 15.57 14.63
CA SER A 17 20.76 15.28 16.05
C SER A 17 22.12 15.41 16.71
N ALA A 18 22.12 15.89 17.95
CA ALA A 18 23.30 15.84 18.81
C ALA A 18 23.80 14.39 18.97
N ALA A 19 22.89 13.39 18.92
CA ALA A 19 23.22 11.97 19.02
C ALA A 19 24.15 11.43 17.92
N ARG A 20 24.29 12.16 16.80
CA ARG A 20 25.13 11.81 15.66
C ARG A 20 26.06 12.99 15.34
N HIS A 21 26.94 13.29 16.30
CA HIS A 21 27.81 14.48 16.25
C HIS A 21 28.65 14.57 14.96
N GLY A 22 29.13 13.45 14.41
CA GLY A 22 29.90 13.44 13.16
C GLY A 22 29.09 13.99 11.98
N HIS A 23 27.87 13.47 11.80
CA HIS A 23 26.94 13.99 10.80
C HIS A 23 26.62 15.46 11.06
N LEU A 24 26.29 15.83 12.31
CA LEU A 24 25.99 17.21 12.67
C LEU A 24 27.11 18.19 12.28
N LEU A 25 28.38 17.84 12.56
CA LEU A 25 29.52 18.68 12.21
C LEU A 25 29.69 18.82 10.69
N THR A 26 29.55 17.73 9.94
CA THR A 26 29.58 17.75 8.47
C THR A 26 28.51 18.70 7.92
N GLN A 27 27.31 18.66 8.48
CA GLN A 27 26.19 19.52 8.07
C GLN A 27 26.46 21.00 8.33
N PHE A 28 27.05 21.33 9.48
CA PHE A 28 27.44 22.70 9.80
C PHE A 28 28.54 23.22 8.88
N LEU A 29 29.60 22.43 8.68
CA LEU A 29 30.70 22.81 7.80
C LEU A 29 30.21 23.03 6.38
N SER A 30 29.41 22.10 5.85
CA SER A 30 28.81 22.25 4.53
C SER A 30 27.96 23.52 4.40
N ALA A 31 27.24 23.93 5.44
CA ALA A 31 26.44 25.15 5.40
C ALA A 31 27.30 26.42 5.52
N LEU A 32 28.37 26.39 6.33
CA LEU A 32 29.32 27.51 6.46
C LEU A 32 30.11 27.76 5.17
N ASP A 33 30.38 26.69 4.41
CA ASP A 33 31.02 26.79 3.10
C ASP A 33 30.09 27.41 2.03
N THR A 34 28.78 27.45 2.28
CA THR A 34 27.82 28.13 1.40
C THR A 34 27.65 29.60 1.76
N THR A 35 27.46 30.47 0.77
CA THR A 35 27.21 31.91 0.99
C THR A 35 25.73 32.25 1.26
N ARG A 36 24.95 31.29 1.80
CA ARG A 36 23.48 31.36 1.89
C ARG A 36 23.01 31.35 3.33
N THR A 37 21.80 31.87 3.56
CA THR A 37 21.13 31.74 4.85
C THR A 37 20.96 30.26 5.18
N SER A 38 21.35 29.85 6.38
CA SER A 38 21.21 28.48 6.84
C SER A 38 20.18 28.34 7.97
N LEU A 39 19.43 27.25 7.95
CA LEU A 39 18.52 26.82 9.00
C LEU A 39 18.93 25.42 9.47
N HIS A 40 19.38 25.32 10.72
CA HIS A 40 19.74 24.06 11.34
C HIS A 40 18.70 23.68 12.40
N ILE A 41 18.04 22.54 12.20
CA ILE A 41 17.11 21.96 13.16
C ILE A 41 17.81 20.79 13.83
N ILE A 42 18.03 20.91 15.14
CA ILE A 42 18.87 19.96 15.87
C ILE A 42 18.05 19.32 16.98
N ASN A 43 17.89 18.01 16.91
CA ASN A 43 17.34 17.25 18.01
C ASN A 43 18.39 17.03 19.10
N THR A 44 18.13 17.55 20.30
CA THR A 44 18.98 17.36 21.48
C THR A 44 18.39 16.34 22.47
N GLY A 45 17.26 15.72 22.14
CA GLY A 45 16.48 14.90 23.05
C GLY A 45 15.76 15.74 24.12
N VAL A 46 15.12 15.06 25.06
CA VAL A 46 14.42 15.69 26.19
C VAL A 46 15.40 15.80 27.37
N GLN A 47 15.85 17.02 27.66
CA GLN A 47 16.86 17.29 28.70
C GLN A 47 16.37 17.01 30.13
N HIS A 48 15.05 16.95 30.34
CA HIS A 48 14.43 16.65 31.64
C HIS A 48 13.57 15.39 31.51
N SER A 49 14.19 14.22 31.30
CA SER A 49 13.43 12.96 31.36
C SER A 49 13.30 12.54 32.83
N ALA A 50 12.06 12.46 33.31
CA ALA A 50 11.73 12.14 34.70
C ALA A 50 12.02 10.67 35.08
N ASP A 51 12.40 9.83 34.10
CA ASP A 51 12.38 8.36 34.22
C ASP A 51 13.71 7.69 33.81
N GLY A 52 14.84 8.41 33.80
CA GLY A 52 16.18 7.80 33.67
C GLY A 52 16.64 7.43 32.25
N ILE A 53 15.86 7.69 31.20
CA ILE A 53 16.31 7.52 29.81
C ILE A 53 17.21 8.70 29.42
N ASN A 54 18.44 8.40 29.00
CA ASN A 54 19.42 9.40 28.58
C ASN A 54 18.92 10.18 27.34
N ALA A 55 19.08 11.50 27.35
CA ALA A 55 18.68 12.37 26.23
C ALA A 55 19.32 11.97 24.89
N TRP A 56 20.56 11.48 24.90
CA TRP A 56 21.24 10.95 23.71
C TRP A 56 20.53 9.73 23.12
N LEU A 57 20.06 8.82 23.97
CA LEU A 57 19.34 7.62 23.52
C LEU A 57 18.00 8.01 22.92
N LEU A 58 17.27 8.93 23.56
CA LEU A 58 16.00 9.43 23.04
C LEU A 58 16.18 10.16 21.70
N ALA A 59 17.24 10.94 21.57
CA ALA A 59 17.57 11.65 20.33
C ALA A 59 18.00 10.70 19.20
N GLY A 60 18.61 9.55 19.52
CA GLY A 60 18.87 8.46 18.58
C GLY A 60 17.59 7.71 18.19
N ALA A 61 16.74 7.37 19.15
CA ALA A 61 15.45 6.71 18.90
C ALA A 61 14.54 7.58 18.00
N ALA A 62 14.61 8.90 18.10
CA ALA A 62 13.87 9.80 17.21
C ALA A 62 14.29 9.65 15.73
N LEU A 63 15.55 9.32 15.45
CA LEU A 63 16.03 9.05 14.08
C LEU A 63 15.49 7.70 13.59
N GLU A 64 15.66 6.65 14.39
CA GLU A 64 15.23 5.27 14.06
C GLU A 64 13.71 5.20 13.79
N SER A 65 12.91 5.94 14.56
CA SER A 65 11.43 5.99 14.46
C SER A 65 10.90 6.94 13.39
N ARG A 66 11.75 7.54 12.56
CA ARG A 66 11.38 8.60 11.60
C ARG A 66 10.70 9.82 12.23
N THR A 67 10.79 10.00 13.55
CA THR A 67 10.31 11.21 14.24
C THR A 67 11.11 12.44 13.82
N HIS A 68 12.41 12.25 13.68
CA HIS A 68 13.37 13.30 13.35
C HIS A 68 14.38 12.78 12.32
N PRO A 69 13.94 12.55 11.07
CA PRO A 69 14.82 12.06 10.00
C PRO A 69 15.90 13.08 9.67
N PHE A 70 17.05 12.60 9.21
CA PHE A 70 18.12 13.50 8.79
C PHE A 70 17.97 13.87 7.33
N PHE A 71 18.25 15.13 7.03
CA PHE A 71 18.40 15.57 5.65
C PHE A 71 19.14 16.89 5.62
N GLN A 72 19.71 17.21 4.47
CA GLN A 72 20.18 18.55 4.15
C GLN A 72 19.74 18.91 2.76
N ILE A 73 19.23 20.12 2.58
CA ILE A 73 19.01 20.71 1.27
C ILE A 73 20.05 21.80 1.08
N ASN A 74 20.87 21.65 0.05
CA ASN A 74 21.79 22.68 -0.42
C ASN A 74 21.40 23.10 -1.85
N PRO A 75 20.86 24.32 -2.03
CA PRO A 75 20.48 24.83 -3.35
C PRO A 75 21.62 24.91 -4.38
N GLU A 76 22.88 24.91 -3.96
CA GLU A 76 24.05 25.02 -4.84
C GLU A 76 24.51 23.67 -5.43
N LYS A 77 24.02 22.54 -4.90
CA LYS A 77 24.46 21.21 -5.33
C LYS A 77 23.87 20.74 -6.67
N GLY A 78 22.85 21.43 -7.20
CA GLY A 78 22.28 21.10 -8.51
C GLY A 78 20.91 21.71 -8.73
N ASP A 79 20.25 21.28 -9.81
CA ASP A 79 18.96 21.82 -10.23
C ASP A 79 17.76 20.97 -9.82
N SER A 80 17.91 19.65 -9.77
CA SER A 80 16.85 18.76 -9.31
C SER A 80 16.78 18.71 -7.78
N SER A 81 15.63 18.29 -7.24
CA SER A 81 15.48 18.08 -5.80
C SER A 81 16.45 17.01 -5.28
N ALA A 82 16.66 15.94 -6.05
CA ALA A 82 17.55 14.84 -5.70
C ALA A 82 19.02 15.28 -5.63
N ASP A 83 19.47 16.17 -6.52
CA ASP A 83 20.84 16.71 -6.48
C ASP A 83 21.08 17.60 -5.25
N ARG A 84 20.05 18.37 -4.88
CA ARG A 84 20.13 19.32 -3.76
C ARG A 84 20.02 18.64 -2.40
N MET A 85 19.37 17.49 -2.33
CA MET A 85 19.04 16.79 -1.10
C MET A 85 20.10 15.74 -0.75
N ASP A 86 20.77 15.94 0.37
CA ASP A 86 21.56 14.92 1.04
C ASP A 86 20.68 14.21 2.07
N PHE A 87 20.45 12.92 1.87
CA PHE A 87 19.64 12.06 2.73
C PHE A 87 20.46 11.04 3.51
N THR A 88 21.78 11.22 3.55
CA THR A 88 22.70 10.33 4.26
C THR A 88 22.50 10.38 5.78
N GLY A 89 22.95 9.32 6.47
CA GLY A 89 22.85 9.21 7.92
C GLY A 89 21.53 8.65 8.45
N ASN A 90 20.51 8.47 7.60
CA ASN A 90 19.30 7.73 7.96
C ASN A 90 19.53 6.21 7.90
N PRO A 91 19.13 5.45 8.93
CA PRO A 91 19.17 3.99 8.88
C PRO A 91 18.13 3.47 7.87
N GLN A 92 18.53 2.47 7.08
CA GLN A 92 17.66 1.75 6.12
C GLN A 92 16.73 2.71 5.35
N ALA A 93 17.32 3.65 4.60
CA ALA A 93 16.60 4.77 4.00
C ALA A 93 15.53 4.35 2.96
N GLU A 94 15.59 3.13 2.46
CA GLU A 94 14.64 2.56 1.49
C GLU A 94 13.37 2.00 2.14
N LEU A 95 13.41 1.69 3.44
CA LEU A 95 12.29 1.09 4.17
C LEU A 95 11.43 2.15 4.86
N ASP A 96 10.14 1.87 5.06
CA ASP A 96 9.25 2.75 5.83
C ASP A 96 9.75 2.94 7.27
N TRP A 97 10.14 1.82 7.91
CA TRP A 97 10.58 1.77 9.30
C TRP A 97 11.93 1.06 9.41
N SER A 98 12.76 1.49 10.35
CA SER A 98 14.00 0.78 10.68
C SER A 98 13.68 -0.58 11.30
N ARG A 99 14.39 -1.63 10.89
CA ARG A 99 14.20 -3.00 11.39
C ARG A 99 15.41 -3.42 12.18
N HIS A 100 15.17 -3.96 13.37
CA HIS A 100 16.20 -4.41 14.29
C HIS A 100 15.95 -5.87 14.69
N SER A 101 17.03 -6.65 14.81
CA SER A 101 16.96 -8.01 15.36
C SER A 101 16.68 -7.93 16.86
N PHE A 102 15.61 -8.60 17.28
CA PHE A 102 15.18 -8.73 18.66
C PHE A 102 15.25 -10.19 19.08
N GLN A 103 16.05 -10.48 20.09
CA GLN A 103 16.22 -11.82 20.64
C GLN A 103 15.54 -11.91 21.99
N TYR A 104 14.69 -12.92 22.17
CA TYR A 104 14.03 -13.19 23.42
C TYR A 104 13.94 -14.69 23.68
N GLN A 105 13.84 -15.07 24.95
CA GLN A 105 13.64 -16.45 25.35
C GLN A 105 12.14 -16.70 25.53
N ASN A 106 11.60 -17.73 24.87
CA ASN A 106 10.19 -18.10 25.02
C ASN A 106 9.93 -18.86 26.34
N GLU A 107 8.67 -19.14 26.65
CA GLU A 107 8.26 -19.91 27.84
C GLU A 107 8.86 -21.33 27.89
N LYS A 108 9.34 -21.86 26.76
CA LYS A 108 10.00 -23.17 26.63
C LYS A 108 11.51 -23.10 26.76
N GLY A 109 12.09 -21.91 26.97
CA GLY A 109 13.53 -21.71 27.12
C GLY A 109 14.30 -21.61 25.80
N GLU A 110 13.62 -21.55 24.65
CA GLU A 110 14.26 -21.42 23.33
C GLU A 110 14.50 -19.94 23.00
N ASN A 111 15.70 -19.65 22.48
CA ASN A 111 16.03 -18.31 21.99
C ASN A 111 15.41 -18.10 20.61
N ILE A 112 14.42 -17.22 20.53
CA ILE A 112 13.79 -16.80 19.29
C ILE A 112 14.41 -15.47 18.88
N SER A 113 14.89 -15.41 17.64
CA SER A 113 15.29 -14.16 16.98
C SER A 113 14.17 -13.74 16.04
N THR A 114 13.66 -12.52 16.21
CA THR A 114 12.62 -11.91 15.36
C THR A 114 13.06 -10.54 14.92
N GLU A 115 12.73 -10.14 13.70
CA GLU A 115 12.92 -8.75 13.28
C GLU A 115 11.70 -7.91 13.64
N LEU A 116 11.93 -6.79 14.32
CA LEU A 116 10.88 -5.84 14.69
C LEU A 116 11.14 -4.51 14.00
N ALA A 117 10.09 -3.89 13.45
CA ALA A 117 10.19 -2.51 13.03
C ALA A 117 10.11 -1.56 14.24
N PHE A 118 10.95 -0.54 14.24
CA PHE A 118 10.90 0.54 15.23
C PHE A 118 10.13 1.72 14.64
N THR A 119 8.89 1.87 15.08
CA THR A 119 7.92 2.84 14.55
C THR A 119 7.85 4.10 15.41
N PHE A 120 7.07 5.09 14.95
CA PHE A 120 6.75 6.26 15.76
C PHE A 120 6.05 5.92 17.08
N ALA A 121 5.25 4.85 17.13
CA ALA A 121 4.58 4.41 18.35
C ALA A 121 5.61 3.96 19.41
N ASP A 122 6.68 3.27 19.00
CA ASP A 122 7.73 2.81 19.90
C ASP A 122 8.51 4.00 20.51
N TYR A 123 8.81 5.01 19.69
CA TYR A 123 9.39 6.26 20.20
C TYR A 123 8.45 7.01 21.16
N ALA A 124 7.15 7.08 20.84
CA ALA A 124 6.16 7.76 21.66
C ALA A 124 6.06 7.16 23.07
N LEU A 125 6.29 5.86 23.23
CA LEU A 125 6.32 5.19 24.53
C LEU A 125 7.45 5.72 25.44
N LEU A 126 8.58 6.13 24.85
CA LEU A 126 9.72 6.71 25.56
C LEU A 126 9.41 8.12 26.10
N VAL A 127 8.33 8.76 25.65
CA VAL A 127 7.91 10.10 26.07
C VAL A 127 6.79 9.98 27.11
N PRO A 128 7.06 10.24 28.41
CA PRO A 128 6.11 9.98 29.50
C PRO A 128 4.73 10.63 29.30
N ARG A 129 4.69 11.83 28.71
CA ARG A 129 3.46 12.59 28.48
C ARG A 129 2.51 11.91 27.49
N ILE A 130 3.04 11.07 26.59
CA ILE A 130 2.27 10.41 25.52
C ILE A 130 1.78 9.02 25.97
N ARG A 131 2.25 8.51 27.12
CA ARG A 131 1.92 7.16 27.61
C ARG A 131 0.42 6.89 27.82
N HIS A 132 -0.40 7.92 27.99
CA HIS A 132 -1.85 7.80 28.10
C HIS A 132 -2.53 7.30 26.81
N HIS A 133 -1.82 7.28 25.68
CA HIS A 133 -2.28 6.70 24.42
C HIS A 133 -2.11 5.17 24.33
N PHE A 134 -1.56 4.52 25.35
CA PHE A 134 -1.28 3.09 25.37
C PHE A 134 -2.10 2.38 26.44
N HIS A 135 -2.58 1.17 26.10
CA HIS A 135 -3.31 0.30 27.01
C HIS A 135 -2.73 -1.11 26.97
N LEU A 136 -2.46 -1.70 28.14
CA LEU A 136 -1.93 -3.05 28.25
C LEU A 136 -2.99 -4.08 27.84
N VAL A 137 -2.61 -5.04 26.99
CA VAL A 137 -3.42 -6.22 26.71
C VAL A 137 -3.24 -7.22 27.85
N PRO A 138 -4.30 -7.63 28.56
CA PRO A 138 -4.19 -8.65 29.60
C PRO A 138 -3.66 -9.97 29.05
N ALA A 139 -2.85 -10.67 29.85
CA ALA A 139 -2.36 -12.00 29.49
C ALA A 139 -3.54 -12.96 29.21
N GLY A 140 -3.45 -13.74 28.13
CA GLY A 140 -4.49 -14.67 27.69
C GLY A 140 -5.49 -14.09 26.66
N PHE A 141 -5.44 -12.79 26.37
CA PHE A 141 -6.20 -12.18 25.26
C PHE A 141 -5.37 -12.20 23.97
N GLU A 142 -5.40 -13.34 23.28
CA GLU A 142 -4.88 -13.48 21.93
C GLU A 142 -6.04 -13.43 20.93
N SER A 143 -5.94 -12.56 19.93
CA SER A 143 -6.97 -12.40 18.90
C SER A 143 -6.28 -12.17 17.56
N ASP A 144 -6.82 -12.79 16.51
CA ASP A 144 -6.37 -12.57 15.13
C ASP A 144 -6.55 -11.12 14.67
N ASN A 145 -7.37 -10.33 15.37
CA ASN A 145 -7.57 -8.91 15.10
C ASN A 145 -6.40 -8.04 15.58
N LEU A 146 -5.55 -8.54 16.48
CA LEU A 146 -4.37 -7.82 16.94
C LEU A 146 -3.27 -7.92 15.89
N ILE A 147 -2.88 -6.78 15.32
CA ILE A 147 -1.80 -6.72 14.34
C ILE A 147 -0.72 -5.72 14.76
N PRO A 148 0.57 -5.98 14.48
CA PRO A 148 1.63 -5.02 14.73
C PRO A 148 1.36 -3.69 14.01
N VAL A 149 1.73 -2.57 14.64
CA VAL A 149 1.55 -1.23 14.05
C VAL A 149 2.14 -1.13 12.64
N GLU A 150 3.31 -1.71 12.39
CA GLU A 150 3.94 -1.71 11.05
C GLU A 150 3.01 -2.30 9.98
N LYS A 151 2.35 -3.43 10.29
CA LYS A 151 1.47 -4.13 9.36
C LYS A 151 0.16 -3.36 9.20
N TYR A 152 -0.37 -2.82 10.29
CA TYR A 152 -1.56 -1.98 10.28
C TYR A 152 -1.40 -0.78 9.33
N LEU A 153 -0.23 -0.13 9.36
CA LEU A 153 0.05 1.05 8.53
C LEU A 153 0.27 0.70 7.04
N SER A 154 0.80 -0.49 6.74
CA SER A 154 0.96 -0.97 5.36
C SER A 154 -0.31 -1.55 4.73
N SER A 155 -1.28 -1.97 5.55
CA SER A 155 -2.54 -2.58 5.09
C SER A 155 -3.53 -1.53 4.58
N ASN A 156 -4.40 -1.94 3.66
CA ASN A 156 -5.43 -1.05 3.10
C ASN A 156 -6.46 -0.66 4.19
N HIS A 157 -6.97 0.57 4.13
CA HIS A 157 -7.83 1.13 5.17
C HIS A 157 -9.12 0.33 5.41
N LEU A 158 -9.65 -0.37 4.40
CA LEU A 158 -10.86 -1.20 4.50
C LEU A 158 -10.63 -2.47 5.35
N GLU A 159 -9.45 -3.09 5.24
CA GLU A 159 -9.10 -4.28 6.03
C GLU A 159 -8.85 -3.94 7.50
N ASN A 160 -8.51 -2.68 7.77
CA ASN A 160 -8.12 -2.18 9.08
C ASN A 160 -9.30 -1.87 10.02
N ILE A 161 -10.54 -1.82 9.52
CA ILE A 161 -11.73 -1.42 10.31
C ILE A 161 -11.93 -2.34 11.53
N LYS A 162 -11.61 -3.64 11.40
CA LYS A 162 -11.77 -4.63 12.48
C LYS A 162 -10.46 -4.94 13.23
N ARG A 163 -9.35 -4.31 12.85
CA ARG A 163 -8.02 -4.62 13.38
C ARG A 163 -7.65 -3.66 14.50
N ILE A 164 -6.92 -4.18 15.49
CA ILE A 164 -6.45 -3.43 16.65
C ILE A 164 -4.92 -3.39 16.60
N PRO A 165 -4.32 -2.21 16.41
CA PRO A 165 -2.87 -2.10 16.30
C PRO A 165 -2.20 -2.18 17.69
N PHE A 166 -1.11 -2.94 17.76
CA PHE A 166 -0.31 -3.07 18.98
C PHE A 166 1.20 -2.96 18.73
N ILE A 167 1.95 -2.66 19.79
CA ILE A 167 3.41 -2.79 19.82
C ILE A 167 3.83 -3.74 20.96
N TRP A 168 5.03 -4.29 20.82
CA TRP A 168 5.64 -5.18 21.81
C TRP A 168 6.42 -4.37 22.85
N VAL A 169 6.27 -4.71 24.13
CA VAL A 169 7.02 -4.10 25.22
C VAL A 169 7.51 -5.15 26.19
N VAL A 170 8.61 -4.84 26.87
CA VAL A 170 9.20 -5.70 27.90
C VAL A 170 9.07 -5.01 29.25
N ASN A 171 8.61 -5.75 30.27
CA ASN A 171 8.50 -5.22 31.63
C ASN A 171 9.83 -5.35 32.42
N ASP A 172 9.82 -4.91 33.67
CA ASP A 172 10.95 -5.00 34.61
C ASP A 172 11.40 -6.44 34.92
N LYS A 173 10.51 -7.42 34.72
CA LYS A 173 10.77 -8.86 34.88
C LYS A 173 11.22 -9.55 33.59
N ALA A 174 11.52 -8.79 32.53
CA ALA A 174 11.87 -9.32 31.21
C ALA A 174 10.77 -10.15 30.53
N GLU A 175 9.51 -9.93 30.88
CA GLU A 175 8.37 -10.56 30.24
C GLU A 175 7.87 -9.70 29.07
N LEU A 176 7.50 -10.36 27.97
CA LEU A 176 6.99 -9.72 26.77
C LEU A 176 5.48 -9.49 26.88
N HIS A 177 5.04 -8.25 26.68
CA HIS A 177 3.64 -7.84 26.72
C HIS A 177 3.26 -7.09 25.44
N LYS A 178 1.97 -7.13 25.10
CA LYS A 178 1.40 -6.33 24.01
C LYS A 178 0.72 -5.10 24.59
N ILE A 179 0.96 -3.94 23.98
CA ILE A 179 0.22 -2.72 24.30
C ILE A 179 -0.50 -2.20 23.07
N VAL A 180 -1.80 -1.94 23.21
CA VAL A 180 -2.63 -1.36 22.17
C VAL A 180 -2.38 0.14 22.08
N VAL A 181 -2.37 0.63 20.84
CA VAL A 181 -2.11 2.02 20.51
C VAL A 181 -3.42 2.73 20.17
N SER A 182 -3.67 3.88 20.78
CA SER A 182 -4.88 4.67 20.47
C SER A 182 -4.92 5.16 19.01
N ARG A 183 -6.13 5.36 18.47
CA ARG A 183 -6.33 5.84 17.10
C ARG A 183 -5.61 7.16 16.79
N ALA A 184 -5.58 8.10 17.74
CA ALA A 184 -4.89 9.38 17.57
C ALA A 184 -3.38 9.20 17.34
N LEU A 185 -2.76 8.26 18.08
CA LEU A 185 -1.34 7.97 17.91
C LEU A 185 -1.07 7.21 16.60
N ILE A 186 -1.99 6.37 16.14
CA ILE A 186 -1.90 5.73 14.82
C ILE A 186 -1.92 6.75 13.69
N PHE A 187 -2.81 7.76 13.74
CA PHE A 187 -2.78 8.84 12.77
C PHE A 187 -1.48 9.63 12.80
N ALA A 188 -0.90 9.85 13.99
CA ALA A 188 0.42 10.46 14.09
C ALA A 188 1.52 9.58 13.47
N CYS A 189 1.43 8.24 13.58
CA CYS A 189 2.36 7.32 12.92
C CYS A 189 2.23 7.41 11.39
N GLN A 190 1.00 7.43 10.87
CA GLN A 190 0.74 7.58 9.44
C GLN A 190 1.30 8.91 8.90
N ASP A 191 1.07 10.02 9.63
CA ASP A 191 1.59 11.34 9.26
C ASP A 191 3.14 11.37 9.24
N ARG A 192 3.80 10.67 10.17
CA ARG A 192 5.27 10.51 10.12
C ARG A 192 5.73 9.66 8.94
N MET A 193 5.02 8.60 8.61
CA MET A 193 5.31 7.75 7.45
C MET A 193 5.14 8.52 6.13
N ASN A 194 4.04 9.26 5.97
CA ASN A 194 3.81 10.09 4.79
C ASN A 194 4.88 11.18 4.62
N TYR A 195 5.32 11.79 5.74
CA TYR A 195 6.42 12.75 5.72
C TYR A 195 7.74 12.08 5.31
N TRP A 196 8.00 10.86 5.78
CA TRP A 196 9.16 10.07 5.38
C TRP A 196 9.16 9.76 3.88
N HIS A 197 8.03 9.30 3.32
CA HIS A 197 7.87 9.08 1.88
C HIS A 197 8.13 10.35 1.06
N THR A 198 7.64 11.50 1.52
CA THR A 198 7.92 12.79 0.87
C THR A 198 9.43 13.08 0.83
N LEU A 199 10.15 12.79 1.92
CA LEU A 199 11.60 12.99 1.96
C LEU A 199 12.35 11.99 1.06
N GLN A 200 11.91 10.74 1.00
CA GLN A 200 12.46 9.74 0.08
C GLN A 200 12.30 10.22 -1.36
N GLU A 201 11.09 10.63 -1.76
CA GLU A 201 10.83 11.13 -3.12
C GLU A 201 11.73 12.32 -3.49
N LEU A 202 11.92 13.27 -2.56
CA LEU A 202 12.81 14.40 -2.76
C LEU A 202 14.28 13.99 -2.90
N ALA A 203 14.70 12.94 -2.21
CA ALA A 203 16.04 12.34 -2.33
C ALA A 203 16.19 11.45 -3.58
N GLY A 204 15.13 11.24 -4.36
CA GLY A 204 15.13 10.31 -5.49
C GLY A 204 15.01 8.84 -5.11
N ILE A 205 14.63 8.55 -3.86
CA ILE A 205 14.40 7.21 -3.31
C ILE A 205 12.90 6.89 -3.43
N ASN A 206 12.55 5.66 -3.84
CA ASN A 206 11.16 5.20 -3.99
C ASN A 206 10.24 6.22 -4.68
N ASN A 207 10.74 6.82 -5.77
CA ASN A 207 9.98 7.84 -6.48
C ASN A 207 8.94 7.18 -7.40
N LYS A 208 7.66 7.43 -7.12
CA LYS A 208 6.53 6.85 -7.86
C LYS A 208 6.61 7.06 -9.38
N TYR A 209 7.09 8.22 -9.84
CA TYR A 209 7.20 8.49 -11.28
C TYR A 209 8.30 7.65 -11.94
N VAL A 210 9.39 7.40 -11.20
CA VAL A 210 10.46 6.50 -11.66
C VAL A 210 9.95 5.06 -11.71
N GLU A 211 9.22 4.61 -10.68
CA GLU A 211 8.62 3.27 -10.64
C GLU A 211 7.65 3.05 -11.79
N MET A 212 6.75 4.02 -12.05
CA MET A 212 5.82 3.96 -13.19
C MET A 212 6.56 3.89 -14.53
N GLY A 213 7.59 4.73 -14.74
CA GLY A 213 8.38 4.71 -15.97
C GLY A 213 9.17 3.40 -16.15
N VAL A 214 9.69 2.82 -15.06
CA VAL A 214 10.34 1.51 -15.09
C VAL A 214 9.34 0.40 -15.41
N GLN A 215 8.12 0.48 -14.85
CA GLN A 215 7.07 -0.51 -15.11
C GLN A 215 6.61 -0.46 -16.56
N GLU A 216 6.34 0.72 -17.11
CA GLU A 216 5.97 0.91 -18.51
C GLU A 216 7.07 0.39 -19.46
N ALA A 217 8.34 0.71 -19.19
CA ALA A 217 9.47 0.20 -19.96
C ALA A 217 9.57 -1.34 -19.90
N ARG A 218 9.32 -1.94 -18.73
CA ARG A 218 9.30 -3.41 -18.57
C ARG A 218 8.18 -4.05 -19.36
N GLU A 219 6.98 -3.47 -19.32
CA GLU A 219 5.82 -3.94 -20.08
C GLU A 219 6.08 -3.86 -21.59
N GLU A 220 6.70 -2.78 -22.07
CA GLU A 220 7.09 -2.65 -23.49
C GLU A 220 8.12 -3.71 -23.92
N ILE A 221 9.13 -3.98 -23.07
CA ILE A 221 10.13 -5.02 -23.33
C ILE A 221 9.46 -6.39 -23.35
N GLN A 222 8.61 -6.71 -22.37
CA GLN A 222 7.90 -7.99 -22.30
C GLN A 222 6.97 -8.18 -23.51
N ALA A 223 6.31 -7.13 -23.98
CA ALA A 223 5.47 -7.20 -25.17
C ALA A 223 6.30 -7.50 -26.43
N LYS A 224 7.47 -6.86 -26.59
CA LYS A 224 8.40 -7.11 -27.71
C LYS A 224 8.96 -8.53 -27.67
N GLU A 225 9.41 -8.99 -26.49
CA GLU A 225 9.92 -10.34 -26.31
C GLU A 225 8.83 -11.39 -26.55
N GLY A 226 7.60 -11.14 -26.10
CA GLY A 226 6.45 -12.00 -26.35
C GLY A 226 6.13 -12.11 -27.83
N ALA A 227 6.05 -10.98 -28.54
CA ALA A 227 5.81 -10.96 -29.97
C ALA A 227 6.90 -11.70 -30.78
N GLU A 228 8.17 -11.52 -30.40
CA GLU A 228 9.29 -12.22 -31.01
C GLU A 228 9.23 -13.74 -30.77
N ARG A 229 8.93 -14.16 -29.53
CA ARG A 229 8.74 -15.58 -29.20
C ARG A 229 7.61 -16.19 -30.01
N SER A 230 6.48 -15.52 -30.12
CA SER A 230 5.34 -16.00 -30.91
C SER A 230 5.69 -16.11 -32.41
N ARG A 231 6.44 -15.15 -32.95
CA ARG A 231 6.92 -15.19 -34.34
C ARG A 231 7.84 -16.40 -34.57
N LEU A 232 8.86 -16.56 -33.72
CA LEU A 232 9.81 -17.68 -33.83
C LEU A 232 9.12 -19.03 -33.63
N GLN A 233 8.14 -19.12 -32.74
CA GLN A 233 7.33 -20.33 -32.55
C GLN A 233 6.49 -20.64 -33.80
N ALA A 234 5.88 -19.65 -34.43
CA ALA A 234 5.15 -19.84 -35.67
C ALA A 234 6.07 -20.31 -36.81
N GLU A 235 7.22 -19.67 -36.99
CA GLU A 235 8.23 -20.07 -37.99
C GLU A 235 8.73 -21.50 -37.75
N HIS A 236 9.04 -21.84 -36.51
CA HIS A 236 9.49 -23.18 -36.14
C HIS A 236 8.38 -24.24 -36.35
N THR A 237 7.12 -23.89 -36.06
CA THR A 237 5.97 -24.78 -36.31
C THR A 237 5.80 -25.04 -37.80
N THR A 238 5.88 -24.00 -38.63
CA THR A 238 5.85 -24.14 -40.09
C THR A 238 7.06 -24.93 -40.62
N ALA A 239 8.25 -24.75 -40.04
CA ALA A 239 9.44 -25.53 -40.38
C ALA A 239 9.28 -27.01 -40.03
N ILE A 240 8.68 -27.35 -38.87
CA ILE A 240 8.37 -28.75 -38.52
C ILE A 240 7.35 -29.33 -39.49
N GLU A 241 6.31 -28.59 -39.85
CA GLU A 241 5.28 -29.06 -40.79
C GLU A 241 5.84 -29.35 -42.18
N THR A 242 6.73 -28.47 -42.69
CA THR A 242 7.41 -28.69 -43.97
C THR A 242 8.30 -29.92 -43.94
N VAL A 243 9.18 -30.07 -42.94
CA VAL A 243 10.03 -31.25 -42.77
C VAL A 243 9.20 -32.53 -42.61
N ARG A 244 8.08 -32.47 -41.88
CA ARG A 244 7.17 -33.61 -41.71
C ARG A 244 6.54 -34.03 -43.04
N ASN A 245 6.09 -33.07 -43.85
CA ASN A 245 5.51 -33.33 -45.17
C ASN A 245 6.55 -33.90 -46.15
N GLU A 246 7.77 -33.36 -46.16
CA GLU A 246 8.89 -33.86 -46.97
C GLU A 246 9.28 -35.29 -46.56
N THR A 247 9.46 -35.53 -45.26
CA THR A 247 9.80 -36.86 -44.73
C THR A 247 8.69 -37.88 -45.01
N ALA A 248 7.41 -37.49 -44.90
CA ALA A 248 6.28 -38.35 -45.26
C ALA A 248 6.28 -38.71 -46.76
N GLY A 249 6.60 -37.74 -47.62
CA GLY A 249 6.78 -37.96 -49.06
C GLY A 249 7.93 -38.91 -49.38
N GLU A 250 9.08 -38.75 -48.72
CA GLU A 250 10.24 -39.65 -48.89
C GLU A 250 9.96 -41.07 -48.39
N VAL A 251 9.30 -41.21 -47.24
CA VAL A 251 8.94 -42.52 -46.68
C VAL A 251 7.92 -43.24 -47.57
N MET A 252 6.92 -42.52 -48.10
CA MET A 252 5.96 -43.07 -49.06
C MET A 252 6.65 -43.43 -50.38
N GLY A 253 7.58 -42.62 -50.87
CA GLY A 253 8.40 -42.94 -52.05
C GLY A 253 9.19 -44.25 -51.86
N ARG A 254 9.90 -44.39 -50.73
CA ARG A 254 10.63 -45.62 -50.39
C ARG A 254 9.70 -46.82 -50.22
N LEU A 255 8.53 -46.65 -49.61
CA LEU A 255 7.54 -47.71 -49.47
C LEU A 255 7.02 -48.17 -50.85
N THR A 256 6.81 -47.22 -51.76
CA THR A 256 6.33 -47.50 -53.12
C THR A 256 7.41 -48.16 -53.97
N ASP A 257 8.68 -47.75 -53.83
CA ASP A 257 9.82 -48.40 -54.47
C ASP A 257 10.04 -49.83 -53.97
N ILE A 258 9.83 -50.09 -52.68
CA ILE A 258 9.85 -51.44 -52.11
C ILE A 258 8.69 -52.29 -52.67
N LEU A 259 7.51 -51.70 -52.86
CA LEU A 259 6.34 -52.39 -53.40
C LEU A 259 6.42 -52.64 -54.92
N LEU A 260 7.06 -51.76 -55.68
CA LEU A 260 7.25 -51.91 -57.13
C LEU A 260 8.52 -52.70 -57.48
N GLY A 261 9.50 -52.76 -56.58
CA GLY A 261 10.77 -53.47 -56.75
C GLY A 261 10.80 -54.90 -56.20
N MET A 262 9.71 -55.40 -55.59
CA MET A 262 9.66 -56.77 -55.08
C MET A 262 8.71 -57.66 -55.88
N ASP A 263 9.32 -58.56 -56.66
CA ASP A 263 8.71 -59.78 -57.17
C ASP A 263 8.32 -60.67 -55.98
N LEU A 264 7.02 -60.91 -55.82
CA LEU A 264 6.44 -61.61 -54.67
C LEU A 264 6.46 -63.13 -54.90
N THR A 265 7.59 -63.78 -54.55
CA THR A 265 7.63 -65.25 -54.35
C THR A 265 8.52 -65.67 -53.17
N THR A 266 7.97 -65.60 -51.93
CA THR A 266 8.25 -66.46 -50.73
C THR A 266 9.67 -66.61 -50.14
N PRO A 267 9.87 -67.11 -48.88
CA PRO A 267 9.00 -67.17 -47.69
C PRO A 267 9.65 -66.51 -46.45
N ALA A 268 8.94 -66.60 -45.31
CA ALA A 268 9.29 -66.07 -44.00
C ALA A 268 10.71 -66.40 -43.49
N ILE A 269 11.38 -65.39 -42.94
CA ILE A 269 12.52 -65.56 -42.04
C ILE A 269 12.13 -64.98 -40.68
N THR A 270 11.95 -65.87 -39.72
CA THR A 270 11.95 -65.59 -38.28
C THR A 270 13.30 -64.98 -37.88
N ARG A 271 13.29 -63.76 -37.33
CA ARG A 271 14.40 -63.28 -36.48
C ARG A 271 13.87 -62.66 -35.20
N THR A 272 14.44 -63.19 -34.13
CA THR A 272 14.33 -62.94 -32.70
C THR A 272 14.49 -61.48 -32.29
N ALA A 273 13.64 -61.04 -31.37
CA ALA A 273 13.73 -59.76 -30.68
C ALA A 273 14.92 -59.73 -29.69
N PRO A 274 15.78 -58.69 -29.73
CA PRO A 274 16.65 -58.34 -28.63
C PRO A 274 15.89 -57.48 -27.59
N PRO A 275 16.29 -57.54 -26.30
CA PRO A 275 15.55 -56.93 -25.19
C PRO A 275 15.69 -55.39 -25.15
N PRO A 276 14.76 -54.68 -24.48
CA PRO A 276 14.87 -53.24 -24.28
C PRO A 276 15.94 -52.93 -23.22
N PRO A 277 16.79 -51.91 -23.42
CA PRO A 277 17.54 -51.33 -22.32
C PRO A 277 16.66 -50.41 -21.48
N ALA A 278 16.81 -50.61 -20.18
CA ALA A 278 16.20 -49.97 -19.04
C ALA A 278 16.05 -48.44 -19.09
N THR A 279 14.91 -48.02 -18.56
CA THR A 279 14.70 -46.78 -17.82
C THR A 279 15.82 -46.53 -16.80
N GLN A 280 16.39 -45.33 -16.82
CA GLN A 280 16.94 -44.71 -15.62
C GLN A 280 16.33 -43.31 -15.48
N ALA A 281 15.68 -43.14 -14.33
CA ALA A 281 15.10 -41.91 -13.85
C ALA A 281 16.17 -41.02 -13.19
N LEU A 282 16.12 -39.72 -13.48
CA LEU A 282 16.50 -38.60 -12.62
C LEU A 282 15.55 -37.46 -13.01
N SER A 283 14.43 -37.29 -12.30
CA SER A 283 14.25 -36.38 -11.16
C SER A 283 14.34 -34.90 -11.53
N GLU A 284 13.19 -34.24 -11.75
CA GLU A 284 12.97 -32.91 -11.16
C GLU A 284 11.47 -32.58 -11.09
N ALA A 285 11.16 -31.74 -10.11
CA ALA A 285 9.91 -31.58 -9.42
C ALA A 285 8.71 -31.16 -10.28
N ALA A 286 7.57 -31.72 -9.93
CA ALA A 286 6.28 -31.10 -10.18
C ALA A 286 6.17 -29.84 -9.31
N GLU A 287 6.04 -28.68 -9.95
CA GLU A 287 5.40 -27.52 -9.36
C GLU A 287 4.05 -27.33 -10.04
N VAL A 288 3.02 -27.31 -9.21
CA VAL A 288 1.61 -27.22 -9.57
C VAL A 288 1.33 -25.79 -10.03
N SER A 289 0.99 -25.60 -11.29
CA SER A 289 0.38 -24.35 -11.76
C SER A 289 -1.14 -24.51 -11.76
N GLU A 290 -1.78 -23.96 -10.73
CA GLU A 290 -3.22 -23.70 -10.70
C GLU A 290 -3.63 -22.79 -11.87
N PRO A 291 -4.84 -22.95 -12.44
CA PRO A 291 -5.33 -22.04 -13.47
C PRO A 291 -5.69 -20.70 -12.80
N VAL A 292 -5.05 -19.63 -13.27
CA VAL A 292 -5.47 -18.26 -12.98
C VAL A 292 -6.83 -18.05 -13.63
N VAL A 293 -7.87 -18.01 -12.79
CA VAL A 293 -9.18 -17.49 -13.15
C VAL A 293 -9.00 -16.01 -13.48
N GLU A 294 -9.26 -15.64 -14.73
CA GLU A 294 -9.54 -14.25 -15.11
C GLU A 294 -10.67 -13.74 -14.22
N LYS A 295 -10.33 -12.90 -13.25
CA LYS A 295 -11.31 -12.02 -12.62
C LYS A 295 -11.70 -10.98 -13.66
N GLU A 296 -12.89 -11.16 -14.19
CA GLU A 296 -13.65 -10.11 -14.85
C GLU A 296 -13.53 -8.81 -14.05
N LYS A 297 -13.36 -7.70 -14.78
CA LYS A 297 -13.53 -6.36 -14.24
C LYS A 297 -14.96 -6.29 -13.71
N GLU A 298 -15.11 -6.31 -12.38
CA GLU A 298 -16.32 -5.79 -11.76
C GLU A 298 -16.37 -4.30 -12.14
N GLU A 299 -17.27 -4.01 -13.07
CA GLU A 299 -17.80 -2.66 -13.26
C GLU A 299 -18.26 -2.18 -11.88
N GLU A 300 -17.87 -0.97 -11.49
CA GLU A 300 -18.40 -0.31 -10.31
C GLU A 300 -19.93 -0.23 -10.48
N GLU A 301 -20.66 -1.18 -9.88
CA GLU A 301 -22.09 -1.06 -9.74
C GLU A 301 -22.35 0.18 -8.88
N GLU A 302 -22.78 1.27 -9.53
CA GLU A 302 -23.43 2.38 -8.85
C GLU A 302 -24.52 1.78 -7.96
N VAL A 303 -24.29 1.77 -6.64
CA VAL A 303 -25.27 1.31 -5.67
C VAL A 303 -26.38 2.37 -5.63
N VAL A 304 -27.33 2.26 -6.56
CA VAL A 304 -28.56 3.06 -6.56
C VAL A 304 -29.39 2.57 -5.38
N PHE A 305 -29.25 3.23 -4.24
CA PHE A 305 -30.13 3.02 -3.09
C PHE A 305 -31.55 3.43 -3.48
N ASP A 306 -32.47 2.47 -3.45
CA ASP A 306 -33.88 2.68 -3.77
C ASP A 306 -34.60 3.56 -2.72
N ASP A 307 -34.08 3.57 -1.48
CA ASP A 307 -34.63 4.32 -0.37
C ASP A 307 -34.01 5.72 -0.21
N PRO A 308 -34.79 6.73 0.19
CA PRO A 308 -34.29 8.08 0.41
C PRO A 308 -33.32 8.13 1.60
N TRP A 309 -32.20 8.84 1.46
CA TRP A 309 -31.19 8.97 2.51
C TRP A 309 -30.48 10.33 2.49
N ILE A 310 -29.80 10.67 3.59
CA ILE A 310 -29.02 11.91 3.73
C ILE A 310 -27.61 11.54 4.18
N ASP A 311 -26.58 12.05 3.49
CA ASP A 311 -25.21 12.02 3.97
C ASP A 311 -25.02 13.09 5.05
N SER A 312 -25.39 12.75 6.28
CA SER A 312 -25.32 13.65 7.43
C SER A 312 -23.89 14.16 7.68
N VAL A 313 -22.84 13.47 7.22
CA VAL A 313 -21.45 13.90 7.41
C VAL A 313 -21.13 15.14 6.57
N LEU A 314 -21.76 15.27 5.40
CA LEU A 314 -21.59 16.41 4.50
C LEU A 314 -22.48 17.61 4.85
N CYS A 315 -23.44 17.46 5.79
CA CYS A 315 -24.39 18.51 6.14
C CYS A 315 -23.71 19.75 6.74
N THR A 316 -24.05 20.94 6.22
CA THR A 316 -23.51 22.25 6.65
C THR A 316 -24.43 23.04 7.58
N THR A 317 -25.54 22.43 8.04
CA THR A 317 -26.52 23.07 8.96
C THR A 317 -27.08 24.40 8.43
N CYS A 318 -27.36 24.51 7.13
CA CYS A 318 -27.89 25.73 6.51
C CYS A 318 -29.40 25.98 6.76
N ASN A 319 -30.12 25.03 7.36
CA ASN A 319 -31.58 25.03 7.59
C ASN A 319 -32.47 25.00 6.33
N ASP A 320 -31.91 24.96 5.12
CA ASP A 320 -32.71 25.03 3.89
C ASP A 320 -33.71 23.88 3.74
N CYS A 321 -33.32 22.65 4.08
CA CYS A 321 -34.22 21.49 4.06
C CYS A 321 -35.31 21.56 5.14
N LEU A 322 -34.99 22.10 6.32
CA LEU A 322 -35.98 22.27 7.40
C LEU A 322 -37.04 23.32 7.04
N ASN A 323 -36.70 24.33 6.24
CA ASN A 323 -37.67 25.34 5.77
C ASN A 323 -38.72 24.74 4.81
N ILE A 324 -38.43 23.60 4.18
CA ILE A 324 -39.36 22.90 3.28
C ILE A 324 -40.34 22.06 4.10
N ASN A 325 -39.84 21.20 4.99
CA ASN A 325 -40.68 20.37 5.84
C ASN A 325 -39.94 19.99 7.14
N THR A 326 -40.37 20.59 8.26
CA THR A 326 -39.77 20.40 9.58
C THR A 326 -40.07 19.05 10.22
N MET A 327 -40.99 18.26 9.65
CA MET A 327 -41.31 16.90 10.12
C MET A 327 -40.51 15.84 9.34
N MET A 328 -40.22 16.12 8.07
CA MET A 328 -39.44 15.25 7.19
C MET A 328 -37.93 15.40 7.39
N PHE A 329 -37.45 16.61 7.69
CA PHE A 329 -36.05 16.87 7.98
C PHE A 329 -35.87 17.34 9.42
N VAL A 330 -35.08 16.61 10.20
CA VAL A 330 -34.79 16.95 11.59
C VAL A 330 -33.29 16.94 11.83
N TYR A 331 -32.83 17.67 12.84
CA TYR A 331 -31.43 17.64 13.24
C TYR A 331 -31.17 16.57 14.30
N ASN A 332 -30.07 15.83 14.12
CA ASN A 332 -29.54 14.96 15.16
C ASN A 332 -28.80 15.77 16.26
N GLU A 333 -28.25 15.08 17.26
CA GLU A 333 -27.52 15.69 18.38
C GLU A 333 -26.30 16.53 17.94
N ASN A 334 -25.71 16.21 16.77
CA ASN A 334 -24.57 16.90 16.18
C ASN A 334 -24.98 18.06 15.24
N LYS A 335 -26.26 18.43 15.20
CA LYS A 335 -26.82 19.44 14.27
C LYS A 335 -26.67 19.09 12.79
N GLN A 336 -26.65 17.80 12.46
CA GLN A 336 -26.63 17.31 11.08
C GLN A 336 -28.02 16.81 10.67
N ALA A 337 -28.43 17.12 9.44
CA ALA A 337 -29.75 16.76 8.95
C ALA A 337 -29.88 15.23 8.83
N ILE A 338 -30.99 14.70 9.32
CA ILE A 338 -31.44 13.31 9.19
C ILE A 338 -32.90 13.30 8.74
N LEU A 339 -33.32 12.20 8.13
CA LEU A 339 -34.73 11.99 7.78
C LEU A 339 -35.54 11.66 9.03
N GLY A 340 -36.62 12.41 9.24
CA GLY A 340 -37.61 12.20 10.29
C GLY A 340 -38.74 11.30 9.80
N ASP A 341 -39.96 11.83 9.78
CA ASP A 341 -41.13 11.09 9.28
C ASP A 341 -41.29 11.26 7.76
N LEU A 342 -40.98 10.22 7.00
CA LEU A 342 -41.11 10.20 5.54
C LEU A 342 -42.57 10.29 5.06
N ASN A 343 -43.54 9.91 5.88
CA ASN A 343 -44.97 10.02 5.52
C ASN A 343 -45.50 11.46 5.66
N SER A 344 -44.71 12.36 6.25
CA SER A 344 -45.10 13.74 6.51
C SER A 344 -44.86 14.68 5.33
N GLY A 345 -44.26 14.20 4.24
CA GLY A 345 -43.93 14.99 3.05
C GLY A 345 -44.18 14.23 1.74
N THR A 346 -44.15 14.96 0.63
CA THR A 346 -44.28 14.39 -0.73
C THR A 346 -42.92 14.15 -1.37
N PHE A 347 -42.85 13.32 -2.42
CA PHE A 347 -41.58 13.10 -3.14
C PHE A 347 -41.05 14.40 -3.76
N ALA A 348 -41.94 15.29 -4.19
CA ALA A 348 -41.57 16.62 -4.69
C ALA A 348 -40.79 17.46 -3.66
N GLN A 349 -41.20 17.44 -2.39
CA GLN A 349 -40.50 18.16 -1.32
C GLN A 349 -39.10 17.58 -1.05
N LEU A 350 -38.93 16.27 -1.24
CA LEU A 350 -37.66 15.59 -1.08
C LEU A 350 -36.68 15.96 -2.20
N VAL A 351 -37.16 16.02 -3.44
CA VAL A 351 -36.39 16.47 -4.61
C VAL A 351 -36.04 17.95 -4.51
N GLU A 352 -36.99 18.79 -4.10
CA GLU A 352 -36.77 20.22 -3.88
C GLU A 352 -35.69 20.47 -2.81
N ALA A 353 -35.72 19.70 -1.72
CA ALA A 353 -34.69 19.77 -0.68
C ALA A 353 -33.31 19.37 -1.19
N ALA A 354 -33.24 18.34 -2.06
CA ALA A 354 -31.99 17.92 -2.68
C ALA A 354 -31.42 18.98 -3.64
N GLU A 355 -32.27 19.67 -4.42
CA GLU A 355 -31.85 20.76 -5.31
C GLU A 355 -31.35 21.99 -4.54
N ILE A 356 -32.00 22.34 -3.42
CA ILE A 356 -31.64 23.52 -2.64
C ILE A 356 -30.41 23.28 -1.75
N CYS A 357 -30.15 22.02 -1.35
CA CYS A 357 -29.06 21.69 -0.44
C CYS A 357 -27.68 22.15 -0.97
N PRO A 358 -27.01 23.11 -0.30
CA PRO A 358 -25.69 23.59 -0.74
C PRO A 358 -24.61 22.50 -0.69
N ALA A 359 -24.76 21.55 0.23
CA ALA A 359 -23.85 20.42 0.41
C ALA A 359 -24.17 19.23 -0.51
N ARG A 360 -25.29 19.27 -1.25
CA ARG A 360 -25.80 18.16 -2.08
C ARG A 360 -25.81 16.81 -1.37
N CYS A 361 -26.14 16.82 -0.08
CA CYS A 361 -26.06 15.65 0.79
C CYS A 361 -27.40 14.93 0.96
N ILE A 362 -28.43 15.26 0.18
CA ILE A 362 -29.77 14.66 0.26
C ILE A 362 -30.00 13.86 -1.02
N TYR A 363 -30.35 12.59 -0.87
CA TYR A 363 -30.54 11.64 -1.97
C TYR A 363 -32.01 11.18 -1.97
N PRO A 364 -32.82 11.66 -2.93
CA PRO A 364 -34.26 11.42 -2.92
C PRO A 364 -34.72 9.97 -3.17
N GLY A 365 -33.89 9.12 -3.79
CA GLY A 365 -34.24 7.73 -4.10
C GLY A 365 -35.48 7.61 -5.01
N LYS A 366 -36.26 6.54 -4.85
CA LYS A 366 -37.52 6.32 -5.57
C LYS A 366 -38.73 6.91 -4.82
N PRO A 367 -39.78 7.32 -5.55
CA PRO A 367 -41.01 7.82 -4.93
C PRO A 367 -41.73 6.72 -4.15
N GLN A 368 -42.02 6.98 -2.87
CA GLN A 368 -42.75 6.04 -2.01
C GLN A 368 -44.25 5.97 -2.33
N ASN A 369 -44.82 7.01 -2.95
CA ASN A 369 -46.22 7.05 -3.38
C ASN A 369 -46.32 7.19 -4.92
N PRO A 370 -46.68 6.11 -5.65
CA PRO A 370 -46.76 6.11 -7.11
C PRO A 370 -47.89 6.98 -7.72
N ASN A 371 -48.79 7.52 -6.89
CA ASN A 371 -49.98 8.28 -7.34
C ASN A 371 -49.85 9.81 -7.15
N GLU A 372 -48.66 10.33 -6.87
CA GLU A 372 -48.43 11.77 -6.75
C GLU A 372 -48.43 12.49 -8.11
N ALA A 373 -49.04 13.69 -8.17
CA ALA A 373 -49.07 14.46 -9.41
C ALA A 373 -47.66 14.98 -9.78
N GLY A 374 -47.24 14.79 -11.04
CA GLY A 374 -45.97 15.32 -11.56
C GLY A 374 -44.73 14.41 -11.40
N LEU A 375 -44.91 13.15 -10.99
CA LEU A 375 -43.84 12.17 -10.79
C LEU A 375 -42.93 11.97 -12.02
N ASP A 376 -43.49 11.93 -13.23
CA ASP A 376 -42.73 11.66 -14.47
C ASP A 376 -41.69 12.74 -14.79
N GLU A 377 -41.86 13.97 -14.29
CA GLU A 377 -40.87 15.04 -14.44
C GLU A 377 -39.79 15.01 -13.35
N LEU A 378 -40.14 14.51 -12.15
CA LEU A 378 -39.27 14.44 -10.98
C LEU A 378 -38.38 13.18 -10.95
N ILE A 379 -38.82 12.09 -11.58
CA ILE A 379 -38.07 10.82 -11.71
C ILE A 379 -36.99 10.91 -12.81
N LYS A 380 -36.99 11.96 -13.64
CA LYS A 380 -35.93 12.15 -14.63
C LYS A 380 -34.59 12.36 -13.90
N PRO A 381 -33.51 11.68 -14.33
CA PRO A 381 -32.24 11.73 -13.64
C PRO A 381 -31.59 13.10 -13.86
N ARG A 382 -31.88 14.05 -12.97
CA ARG A 382 -31.15 15.32 -12.84
C ARG A 382 -29.90 15.20 -11.97
N PHE A 383 -29.75 14.07 -11.30
CA PHE A 383 -28.66 13.78 -10.39
C PHE A 383 -27.94 12.52 -10.86
N ILE A 384 -27.08 12.69 -11.86
CA ILE A 384 -26.02 11.74 -12.21
C ILE A 384 -24.71 12.48 -11.95
N TYR A 385 -23.99 12.07 -10.91
CA TYR A 385 -22.57 12.35 -10.69
C TYR A 385 -21.94 11.16 -10.00
#